data_AF-A0AAW1MFP5-F1
#
_entry.id   AF-A0AAW1MFP5-F1
#
_cell.length_a   1.000
_cell.length_b   1.000
_cell.length_c   1.000
_cell.angle_alpha   90.00
_cell.angle_beta   90.00
_cell.angle_gamma   90.00
#
_symmetry.space_group_name_H-M   'P 1'
#
loop_
_entity.id
_entity.type
_entity.pdbx_description
1 polymer ?
#
loop_
_entity_poly.entity_id
_entity_poly.type
_entity_poly.pdbx_seq_one_letter_code
_entity_poly.pdbx_strand_id
1 'polypeptide(L)'
;MVPTLTASYSNKAFTVDAQNDSDRKKSDKVKDETPFEFDDLLPHIGEFGIYQKLLFLMMIPFAFFVAWVYFTQIFITINPEEHWCWIPELENLTVEDRKLLAIPQSNGGFDKCSMYNINFTDILHQGIKIADSSWEKVPCKNGWEYNFTDVPYKTIASDLDWVCDQATLPTLAQAIFFGGAILGGLVFGWVADRYGRIPALVGTNMVGFIGGIATAFCTTFWTFSLCRFLVGMAFDNCFTMMYILVLEYVGPRWRTFVANMSIAIFFTFAASVLPWIALAVADWKMLCIATSAPLIISLLTPWFVPESARWLVSQGKVEKAIRILRKFEKINKTKIEESLYKEFEVSCTKALNEEESNKNYSVLDLFRTPRLRKIMLLLIVIWMAISLTFDGHVRNVGSLGLDIFLTFTIASVTEFPADTFLTFVLDLWGRRWLAFGSMVISGIFSLLATAVPYGK
;
A
#
# COMPACT_ATOMS: atom_id res chain seq x y z
N MET A 1 -8.96 -50.76 14.81
CA MET A 1 -10.37 -51.23 14.77
C MET A 1 -11.08 -50.50 13.65
N VAL A 2 -11.18 -51.17 12.52
CA VAL A 2 -12.07 -50.91 11.36
C VAL A 2 -13.29 -51.86 11.61
N PRO A 3 -14.54 -51.71 11.08
CA PRO A 3 -15.04 -50.89 9.95
C PRO A 3 -16.50 -50.31 10.07
N THR A 4 -16.95 -49.68 8.96
CA THR A 4 -18.29 -49.77 8.27
C THR A 4 -19.51 -49.05 8.85
N LEU A 5 -20.08 -48.01 8.20
CA LEU A 5 -20.96 -47.99 7.00
C LEU A 5 -22.23 -48.87 7.13
N THR A 6 -23.43 -48.27 7.24
CA THR A 6 -24.47 -48.21 6.18
C THR A 6 -25.86 -47.81 6.72
N ALA A 7 -26.68 -47.33 5.78
CA ALA A 7 -28.00 -46.72 5.85
C ALA A 7 -29.14 -47.53 6.50
N SER A 8 -30.20 -46.83 6.89
CA SER A 8 -31.56 -47.40 6.98
C SER A 8 -32.57 -46.43 6.37
N TYR A 9 -33.09 -46.84 5.20
CA TYR A 9 -34.33 -46.35 4.60
C TYR A 9 -35.51 -47.10 5.24
N SER A 10 -36.58 -46.42 5.59
CA SER A 10 -37.85 -47.05 5.98
C SER A 10 -38.97 -46.57 5.07
N ASN A 11 -39.47 -47.50 4.25
CA ASN A 11 -40.71 -47.39 3.51
C ASN A 11 -41.89 -47.75 4.41
N LYS A 12 -42.91 -46.88 4.46
CA LYS A 12 -44.30 -47.29 4.72
C LYS A 12 -45.18 -46.65 3.66
N ALA A 13 -45.77 -47.48 2.81
CA ALA A 13 -46.86 -47.14 1.92
C ALA A 13 -48.18 -47.57 2.58
N PHE A 14 -49.20 -46.69 2.57
CA PHE A 14 -50.62 -47.08 2.53
C PHE A 14 -51.45 -45.92 1.92
N THR A 15 -51.84 -46.15 0.67
CA THR A 15 -53.04 -45.76 -0.10
C THR A 15 -53.88 -44.50 0.22
N VAL A 16 -54.04 -43.72 -0.86
CA VAL A 16 -55.26 -43.04 -1.39
C VAL A 16 -55.72 -41.76 -0.68
N ASP A 17 -55.47 -40.63 -1.35
CA ASP A 17 -56.52 -39.64 -1.67
C ASP A 17 -56.10 -38.79 -2.88
N ALA A 18 -56.81 -38.96 -3.99
CA ALA A 18 -56.50 -38.42 -5.32
C ALA A 18 -56.97 -36.96 -5.52
N GLN A 19 -56.93 -36.13 -4.47
CA GLN A 19 -57.47 -34.76 -4.50
C GLN A 19 -56.49 -33.64 -4.15
N ASN A 20 -55.23 -33.97 -3.82
CA ASN A 20 -54.21 -32.98 -3.46
C ASN A 20 -53.19 -32.64 -4.57
N ASP A 21 -53.35 -33.17 -5.79
CA ASP A 21 -52.36 -33.00 -6.86
C ASP A 21 -52.56 -31.72 -7.70
N SER A 22 -53.72 -31.05 -7.56
CA SER A 22 -53.99 -29.76 -8.21
C SER A 22 -53.44 -28.56 -7.43
N ASP A 23 -53.34 -28.65 -6.10
CA ASP A 23 -52.84 -27.55 -5.26
C ASP A 23 -51.30 -27.61 -5.11
N ARG A 24 -50.69 -28.80 -5.19
CA ARG A 24 -49.23 -28.94 -5.25
C ARG A 24 -48.62 -28.34 -6.52
N LYS A 25 -49.32 -28.41 -7.65
CA LYS A 25 -48.88 -27.78 -8.91
C LYS A 25 -49.00 -26.26 -8.94
N LYS A 26 -49.67 -25.63 -7.96
CA LYS A 26 -49.67 -24.16 -7.81
C LYS A 26 -48.67 -23.66 -6.77
N SER A 27 -48.21 -24.48 -5.82
CA SER A 27 -47.15 -24.08 -4.87
C SER A 27 -45.73 -24.29 -5.41
N ASP A 28 -45.53 -25.17 -6.41
CA ASP A 28 -44.20 -25.46 -6.99
C ASP A 28 -43.76 -24.46 -8.09
N LYS A 29 -44.34 -23.24 -8.08
CA LYS A 29 -43.96 -22.13 -8.97
C LYS A 29 -43.51 -20.86 -8.23
N VAL A 30 -43.20 -20.95 -6.95
CA VAL A 30 -42.25 -19.99 -6.36
C VAL A 30 -40.87 -20.53 -6.72
N LYS A 31 -40.36 -20.18 -7.90
CA LYS A 31 -38.92 -20.22 -8.10
C LYS A 31 -38.32 -19.42 -6.94
N ASP A 32 -37.41 -20.01 -6.18
CA ASP A 32 -36.38 -19.26 -5.48
C ASP A 32 -35.63 -18.47 -6.57
N GLU A 33 -36.21 -17.34 -6.99
CA GLU A 33 -35.54 -16.35 -7.82
C GLU A 33 -34.51 -15.73 -6.91
N THR A 34 -33.26 -16.18 -7.05
CA THR A 34 -32.10 -15.45 -6.55
C THR A 34 -32.31 -13.98 -6.95
N PRO A 35 -32.31 -13.04 -5.99
CA PRO A 35 -32.58 -11.64 -6.30
C PRO A 35 -31.61 -11.18 -7.39
N PHE A 36 -32.11 -10.47 -8.41
CA PHE A 36 -31.29 -9.96 -9.49
C PHE A 36 -30.30 -8.93 -8.92
N GLU A 37 -29.02 -9.25 -8.89
CA GLU A 37 -27.99 -8.43 -8.24
C GLU A 37 -27.26 -7.53 -9.25
N PHE A 38 -26.57 -6.51 -8.75
CA PHE A 38 -25.77 -5.61 -9.59
C PHE A 38 -24.73 -6.35 -10.44
N ASP A 39 -24.10 -7.40 -9.89
CA ASP A 39 -23.08 -8.18 -10.59
C ASP A 39 -23.70 -8.98 -11.78
N ASP A 40 -25.01 -9.26 -11.77
CA ASP A 40 -25.72 -9.95 -12.87
C ASP A 40 -25.95 -9.04 -14.08
N LEU A 41 -25.95 -7.72 -13.88
CA LEU A 41 -26.13 -6.74 -14.96
C LEU A 41 -24.83 -6.46 -15.72
N LEU A 42 -23.66 -6.63 -15.09
CA LEU A 42 -22.35 -6.33 -15.68
C LEU A 42 -22.02 -7.17 -16.94
N PRO A 43 -22.36 -8.47 -17.02
CA PRO A 43 -22.17 -9.26 -18.24
C PRO A 43 -22.90 -8.69 -19.45
N HIS A 44 -24.11 -8.16 -19.27
CA HIS A 44 -24.89 -7.55 -20.34
C HIS A 44 -24.30 -6.21 -20.82
N ILE A 45 -23.57 -5.50 -19.95
CA ILE A 45 -22.86 -4.25 -20.28
C ILE A 45 -21.54 -4.52 -21.02
N GLY A 46 -21.04 -5.75 -20.99
CA GLY A 46 -19.88 -6.20 -21.76
C GLY A 46 -18.66 -6.64 -20.93
N GLU A 47 -18.83 -6.98 -19.64
CA GLU A 47 -17.84 -7.46 -18.64
C GLU A 47 -16.53 -6.64 -18.51
N PHE A 48 -15.77 -6.52 -19.59
CA PHE A 48 -14.54 -5.74 -19.74
C PHE A 48 -14.51 -5.00 -21.09
N GLY A 49 -15.55 -4.19 -21.33
CA GLY A 49 -15.73 -3.38 -22.52
C GLY A 49 -14.75 -2.20 -22.63
N ILE A 50 -14.97 -1.33 -23.62
CA ILE A 50 -14.10 -0.17 -23.90
C ILE A 50 -14.01 0.76 -22.70
N TYR A 51 -15.14 1.03 -22.03
CA TYR A 51 -15.15 1.93 -20.89
C TYR A 51 -14.42 1.33 -19.67
N GLN A 52 -14.59 0.04 -19.40
CA GLN A 52 -13.86 -0.65 -18.32
C GLN A 52 -12.34 -0.65 -18.57
N LYS A 53 -11.91 -0.85 -19.83
CA LYS A 53 -10.50 -0.73 -20.22
C LYS A 53 -9.97 0.69 -20.01
N LEU A 54 -10.77 1.70 -20.34
CA LEU A 54 -10.42 3.10 -20.07
C LEU A 54 -10.28 3.34 -18.56
N LEU A 55 -11.22 2.85 -17.74
CA LEU A 55 -11.15 2.95 -16.28
C LEU A 55 -9.90 2.28 -15.71
N PHE A 56 -9.53 1.10 -16.23
CA PHE A 56 -8.29 0.42 -15.87
C PHE A 56 -7.06 1.29 -16.17
N LEU A 57 -6.98 1.92 -17.34
CA LEU A 57 -5.88 2.84 -17.66
C LEU A 57 -5.89 4.10 -16.78
N MET A 58 -7.07 4.58 -16.37
CA MET A 58 -7.18 5.72 -15.46
C MET A 58 -6.70 5.40 -14.03
N MET A 59 -6.41 4.14 -13.70
CA MET A 59 -5.77 3.78 -12.42
C MET A 59 -4.28 4.14 -12.38
N ILE A 60 -3.63 4.32 -13.54
CA ILE A 60 -2.17 4.52 -13.64
C ILE A 60 -1.67 5.64 -12.71
N PRO A 61 -2.23 6.88 -12.74
CA PRO A 61 -1.74 7.94 -11.87
C PRO A 61 -1.84 7.58 -10.39
N PHE A 62 -2.92 6.93 -9.97
CA PHE A 62 -3.13 6.55 -8.57
C PHE A 62 -2.23 5.41 -8.11
N ALA A 63 -1.92 4.45 -9.00
CA ALA A 63 -0.93 3.42 -8.73
C ALA A 63 0.48 4.02 -8.54
N PHE A 64 0.79 5.07 -9.32
CA PHE A 64 2.02 5.85 -9.11
C PHE A 64 2.02 6.57 -7.78
N PHE A 65 0.90 7.20 -7.41
CA PHE A 65 0.80 7.94 -6.15
C PHE A 65 1.04 7.03 -4.94
N VAL A 66 0.40 5.85 -4.88
CA VAL A 66 0.61 4.93 -3.75
C VAL A 66 2.06 4.44 -3.67
N ALA A 67 2.68 4.05 -4.80
CA ALA A 67 4.07 3.62 -4.82
C ALA A 67 5.01 4.73 -4.35
N TRP A 68 4.82 5.94 -4.86
CA TRP A 68 5.70 7.06 -4.54
C TRP A 68 5.49 7.58 -3.13
N VAL A 69 4.25 7.75 -2.67
CA VAL A 69 3.95 8.16 -1.28
C VAL A 69 4.56 7.19 -0.27
N TYR A 70 4.53 5.90 -0.57
CA TYR A 70 5.08 4.87 0.31
C TYR A 70 6.61 4.85 0.32
N PHE A 71 7.22 4.72 -0.86
CA PHE A 71 8.65 4.44 -0.97
C PHE A 71 9.53 5.69 -0.94
N THR A 72 9.01 6.89 -1.23
CA THR A 72 9.78 8.15 -1.12
C THR A 72 10.41 8.30 0.26
N GLN A 73 9.70 7.86 1.29
CA GLN A 73 10.16 7.92 2.67
C GLN A 73 11.54 7.24 2.84
N ILE A 74 11.77 6.10 2.18
CA ILE A 74 13.05 5.37 2.24
C ILE A 74 14.18 6.24 1.70
N PHE A 75 13.99 6.84 0.52
CA PHE A 75 15.03 7.61 -0.18
C PHE A 75 15.34 8.97 0.43
N ILE A 76 14.43 9.53 1.24
CA ILE A 76 14.68 10.80 1.93
C ILE A 76 15.17 10.61 3.37
N THR A 77 15.04 9.41 3.96
CA THR A 77 15.50 9.14 5.34
C THR A 77 16.66 8.15 5.43
N ILE A 78 17.18 7.66 4.29
CA ILE A 78 18.38 6.84 4.28
C ILE A 78 19.60 7.67 4.66
N ASN A 79 20.48 7.09 5.48
CA ASN A 79 21.78 7.69 5.79
C ASN A 79 22.88 6.97 5.02
N PRO A 80 23.90 7.70 4.54
CA PRO A 80 25.13 7.10 4.09
C PRO A 80 25.73 6.19 5.17
N GLU A 81 26.26 5.04 4.76
CA GLU A 81 26.81 4.05 5.68
C GLU A 81 28.02 4.61 6.44
N GLU A 82 28.88 5.36 5.77
CA GLU A 82 30.06 5.98 6.36
C GLU A 82 29.82 7.45 6.72
N HIS A 83 30.03 7.76 7.99
CA HIS A 83 30.02 9.11 8.54
C HIS A 83 31.02 9.22 9.69
N TRP A 84 31.47 10.43 9.99
CA TRP A 84 32.41 10.73 11.06
C TRP A 84 32.17 12.13 11.65
N CYS A 85 32.76 12.43 12.81
CA CYS A 85 32.61 13.74 13.45
C CYS A 85 33.17 14.86 12.58
N TRP A 86 32.43 15.95 12.43
CA TRP A 86 32.95 17.20 11.87
C TRP A 86 33.73 17.98 12.93
N ILE A 87 34.91 18.51 12.56
CA ILE A 87 35.84 19.20 13.48
C ILE A 87 36.30 20.49 12.80
N PRO A 88 35.82 21.66 13.26
CA PRO A 88 36.13 22.96 12.64
C PRO A 88 37.63 23.25 12.56
N GLU A 89 38.39 22.87 13.57
CA GLU A 89 39.83 23.14 13.68
C GLU A 89 40.65 22.44 12.58
N LEU A 90 40.11 21.38 12.00
CA LEU A 90 40.79 20.57 10.98
C LEU A 90 40.25 20.80 9.57
N GLU A 91 39.35 21.76 9.35
CA GLU A 91 38.67 21.98 8.06
C GLU A 91 39.62 22.12 6.86
N ASN A 92 40.81 22.70 7.09
CA ASN A 92 41.82 22.91 6.05
C ASN A 92 42.59 21.64 5.64
N LEU A 93 42.40 20.51 6.34
CA LEU A 93 43.05 19.24 6.03
C LEU A 93 42.23 18.38 5.07
N THR A 94 42.92 17.44 4.40
CA THR A 94 42.24 16.42 3.60
C THR A 94 41.34 15.55 4.49
N VAL A 95 40.27 14.99 3.91
CA VAL A 95 39.33 14.12 4.66
C VAL A 95 40.06 12.95 5.33
N GLU A 96 41.02 12.35 4.65
CA GLU A 96 41.80 11.22 5.19
C GLU A 96 42.69 11.65 6.36
N ASP A 97 43.37 12.79 6.26
CA ASP A 97 44.19 13.31 7.36
C ASP A 97 43.32 13.64 8.59
N ARG A 98 42.12 14.19 8.37
CA ARG A 98 41.16 14.46 9.44
C ARG A 98 40.72 13.20 10.16
N LYS A 99 40.36 12.16 9.40
CA LYS A 99 39.95 10.86 9.95
C LYS A 99 41.08 10.22 10.76
N LEU A 100 42.30 10.21 10.21
CA LEU A 100 43.49 9.62 10.85
C LEU A 100 43.91 10.33 12.15
N LEU A 101 43.69 11.65 12.24
CA LEU A 101 44.09 12.43 13.39
C LEU A 101 43.01 12.46 14.49
N ALA A 102 41.74 12.49 14.11
CA ALA A 102 40.67 12.83 15.05
C ALA A 102 39.69 11.71 15.37
N ILE A 103 39.59 10.70 14.53
CA ILE A 103 38.60 9.64 14.68
C ILE A 103 39.28 8.37 15.20
N PRO A 104 38.81 7.78 16.31
CA PRO A 104 39.36 6.55 16.84
C PRO A 104 39.21 5.38 15.86
N GLN A 105 40.18 4.46 15.83
CA GLN A 105 40.03 3.21 15.08
C GLN A 105 39.14 2.21 15.84
N SER A 106 38.25 1.53 15.10
CA SER A 106 37.34 0.50 15.62
C SER A 106 37.21 -0.64 14.60
N ASN A 107 37.48 -1.88 15.01
CA ASN A 107 37.27 -3.12 14.24
C ASN A 107 37.64 -3.06 12.74
N GLY A 108 38.83 -2.57 12.40
CA GLY A 108 39.32 -2.53 11.01
C GLY A 108 38.89 -1.29 10.20
N GLY A 109 38.21 -0.32 10.82
CA GLY A 109 37.87 0.98 10.25
C GLY A 109 37.92 2.11 11.28
N PHE A 110 37.23 3.21 10.99
CA PHE A 110 37.07 4.35 11.90
C PHE A 110 35.77 4.24 12.70
N ASP A 111 35.79 4.67 13.96
CA ASP A 111 34.59 4.80 14.78
C ASP A 111 33.66 5.85 14.16
N LYS A 112 32.38 5.52 14.04
CA LYS A 112 31.40 6.38 13.39
C LYS A 112 30.81 7.41 14.33
N CYS A 113 30.93 7.25 15.65
CA CYS A 113 30.18 8.06 16.62
C CYS A 113 31.03 8.84 17.64
N SER A 114 32.34 8.67 17.62
CA SER A 114 33.25 9.24 18.62
C SER A 114 34.42 9.96 17.98
N MET A 115 34.95 10.96 18.69
CA MET A 115 36.20 11.67 18.36
C MET A 115 37.14 11.68 19.56
N TYR A 116 38.42 11.96 19.31
CA TYR A 116 39.38 12.22 20.37
C TYR A 116 39.16 13.58 21.04
N ASN A 117 39.25 13.61 22.36
CA ASN A 117 39.08 14.80 23.19
C ASN A 117 40.42 15.53 23.39
N ILE A 118 40.89 16.22 22.35
CA ILE A 118 42.18 16.92 22.35
C ILE A 118 42.05 18.31 21.75
N ASN A 119 42.98 19.21 22.09
CA ASN A 119 43.08 20.49 21.42
C ASN A 119 43.77 20.32 20.06
N PHE A 120 42.97 20.19 19.00
CA PHE A 120 43.47 19.99 17.65
C PHE A 120 44.40 21.11 17.16
N THR A 121 44.21 22.34 17.62
CA THR A 121 45.07 23.47 17.26
C THR A 121 46.52 23.26 17.72
N ASP A 122 46.70 22.79 18.97
CA ASP A 122 48.03 22.55 19.53
C ASP A 122 48.73 21.37 18.85
N ILE A 123 47.96 20.33 18.53
CA ILE A 123 48.44 19.13 17.83
C ILE A 123 48.90 19.46 16.40
N LEU A 124 48.16 20.34 15.71
CA LEU A 124 48.57 20.87 14.40
C LEU A 124 49.87 21.69 14.50
N HIS A 125 50.01 22.54 15.53
CA HIS A 125 51.25 23.30 15.76
C HIS A 125 52.46 22.40 16.06
N GLN A 126 52.25 21.25 16.71
CA GLN A 126 53.28 20.25 16.98
C GLN A 126 53.63 19.39 15.74
N GLY A 127 52.89 19.54 14.63
CA GLY A 127 53.11 18.78 13.40
C GLY A 127 52.73 17.30 13.49
N ILE A 128 51.91 16.92 14.48
CA ILE A 128 51.43 15.56 14.67
C ILE A 128 50.29 15.31 13.67
N LYS A 129 50.43 14.24 12.88
CA LYS A 129 49.46 13.87 11.82
C LYS A 129 48.71 12.58 12.07
N ILE A 130 49.10 11.81 13.09
CA ILE A 130 48.54 10.49 13.39
C ILE A 130 48.05 10.53 14.83
N ALA A 131 46.84 10.05 15.05
CA ALA A 131 46.26 9.98 16.38
C ALA A 131 47.03 9.01 17.31
N ASP A 132 47.11 9.36 18.60
CA ASP A 132 47.55 8.41 19.61
C ASP A 132 46.33 7.63 20.15
N SER A 133 46.42 6.30 20.11
CA SER A 133 45.38 5.41 20.61
C SER A 133 45.04 5.57 22.11
N SER A 134 45.94 6.19 22.89
CA SER A 134 45.76 6.45 24.31
C SER A 134 44.89 7.68 24.62
N TRP A 135 44.57 8.50 23.61
CA TRP A 135 43.75 9.70 23.81
C TRP A 135 42.31 9.35 24.24
N GLU A 136 41.76 10.20 25.11
CA GLU A 136 40.39 10.07 25.60
C GLU A 136 39.38 10.23 24.44
N LYS A 137 38.33 9.40 24.45
CA LYS A 137 37.27 9.40 23.43
C LYS A 137 36.01 10.07 23.97
N VAL A 138 35.39 10.92 23.18
CA VAL A 138 34.11 11.60 23.50
C VAL A 138 33.16 11.54 22.31
N PRO A 139 31.83 11.64 22.52
CA PRO A 139 30.87 11.79 21.44
C PRO A 139 31.15 13.04 20.60
N CYS A 140 30.78 13.01 19.31
CA CYS A 140 30.96 14.15 18.42
C CYS A 140 30.23 15.40 18.93
N LYS A 141 30.90 16.55 18.94
CA LYS A 141 30.39 17.80 19.51
C LYS A 141 29.90 18.81 18.48
N ASN A 142 30.51 18.84 17.30
CA ASN A 142 30.35 19.94 16.35
C ASN A 142 29.50 19.57 15.12
N GLY A 143 29.06 18.32 14.97
CA GLY A 143 28.28 17.84 13.82
C GLY A 143 28.97 16.67 13.13
N TRP A 144 28.57 16.41 11.88
CA TRP A 144 28.96 15.22 11.14
C TRP A 144 29.36 15.53 9.70
N GLU A 145 30.24 14.69 9.16
CA GLU A 145 30.52 14.59 7.74
C GLU A 145 30.14 13.20 7.24
N TYR A 146 29.72 13.13 5.97
CA TYR A 146 29.20 11.91 5.36
C TYR A 146 29.95 11.60 4.07
N ASN A 147 30.13 10.30 3.80
CA ASN A 147 30.63 9.83 2.52
C ASN A 147 29.46 9.58 1.56
N PHE A 148 29.24 10.47 0.60
CA PHE A 148 28.13 10.37 -0.37
C PHE A 148 28.45 9.44 -1.56
N THR A 149 29.20 8.36 -1.36
CA THR A 149 29.53 7.40 -2.43
C THR A 149 28.38 6.41 -2.67
N ASP A 150 27.73 5.96 -1.61
CA ASP A 150 26.60 5.02 -1.61
C ASP A 150 25.26 5.72 -1.83
N VAL A 151 25.06 6.89 -1.20
CA VAL A 151 23.90 7.76 -1.39
C VAL A 151 24.41 9.11 -1.89
N PRO A 152 24.36 9.41 -3.20
CA PRO A 152 25.04 10.56 -3.80
C PRO A 152 24.31 11.90 -3.62
N TYR A 153 23.60 12.08 -2.51
CA TYR A 153 22.90 13.33 -2.16
C TYR A 153 22.57 13.40 -0.67
N LYS A 154 22.34 14.62 -0.17
CA LYS A 154 21.85 14.82 1.19
C LYS A 154 20.40 14.37 1.32
N THR A 155 20.13 13.58 2.35
CA THR A 155 18.78 13.20 2.80
C THR A 155 18.38 14.03 4.02
N ILE A 156 17.10 14.08 4.41
CA ILE A 156 16.72 14.84 5.61
C ILE A 156 17.42 14.30 6.86
N ALA A 157 17.70 13.00 6.87
CA ALA A 157 18.33 12.34 7.98
C ALA A 157 19.85 12.68 8.06
N SER A 158 20.53 12.88 6.92
CA SER A 158 21.89 13.46 6.91
C SER A 158 21.93 14.99 7.07
N ASP A 159 20.87 15.70 6.69
CA ASP A 159 20.78 17.17 6.76
C ASP A 159 20.50 17.67 8.19
N LEU A 160 19.81 16.85 8.97
CA LEU A 160 19.49 17.09 10.39
C LEU A 160 20.26 16.17 11.35
N ASP A 161 21.29 15.48 10.87
CA ASP A 161 22.20 14.67 11.66
C ASP A 161 21.55 13.57 12.53
N TRP A 162 20.63 12.81 11.93
CA TRP A 162 19.95 11.67 12.55
C TRP A 162 20.83 10.41 12.57
N VAL A 163 22.01 10.52 13.16
CA VAL A 163 22.99 9.45 13.37
C VAL A 163 23.26 9.22 14.86
N CYS A 164 23.90 8.10 15.19
CA CYS A 164 24.33 7.76 16.56
C CYS A 164 23.19 7.89 17.59
N ASP A 165 23.26 8.83 18.54
CA ASP A 165 22.22 9.04 19.56
C ASP A 165 20.83 9.33 18.97
N GLN A 166 20.78 9.87 17.74
CA GLN A 166 19.55 10.21 17.01
C GLN A 166 19.18 9.22 15.91
N ALA A 167 19.86 8.06 15.81
CA ALA A 167 19.62 7.06 14.78
C ALA A 167 18.21 6.44 14.80
N THR A 168 17.44 6.65 15.89
CA THR A 168 16.05 6.18 16.00
C THR A 168 15.02 7.12 15.35
N LEU A 169 15.39 8.37 15.03
CA LEU A 169 14.48 9.37 14.48
C LEU A 169 13.89 9.00 13.10
N PRO A 170 14.64 8.45 12.13
CA PRO A 170 14.07 7.96 10.87
C PRO A 170 12.94 6.94 11.10
N THR A 171 13.17 5.97 11.99
CA THR A 171 12.21 4.93 12.35
C THR A 171 11.00 5.50 13.07
N LEU A 172 11.20 6.48 13.95
CA LEU A 172 10.09 7.17 14.62
C LEU A 172 9.23 7.97 13.63
N ALA A 173 9.84 8.69 12.69
CA ALA A 173 9.10 9.40 11.65
C ALA A 173 8.29 8.43 10.77
N GLN A 174 8.85 7.25 10.46
CA GLN A 174 8.13 6.19 9.76
C GLN A 174 6.94 5.66 10.57
N ALA A 175 7.10 5.44 11.88
CA ALA A 175 6.01 5.02 12.75
C ALA A 175 4.89 6.07 12.78
N ILE A 176 5.24 7.35 12.82
CA ILE A 176 4.29 8.47 12.75
C ILE A 176 3.55 8.48 11.40
N PHE A 177 4.25 8.24 10.28
CA PHE A 177 3.63 8.07 8.97
C PHE A 177 2.56 6.96 8.97
N PHE A 178 2.86 5.78 9.54
CA PHE A 178 1.88 4.70 9.65
C PHE A 178 0.74 5.00 10.63
N GLY A 179 1.01 5.76 11.69
CA GLY A 179 -0.05 6.33 12.53
C GLY A 179 -1.01 7.21 11.73
N GLY A 180 -0.47 7.98 10.78
CA GLY A 180 -1.23 8.71 9.77
C GLY A 180 -2.08 7.79 8.90
N ALA A 181 -1.49 6.71 8.38
CA ALA A 181 -2.21 5.74 7.54
C ALA A 181 -3.42 5.10 8.25
N ILE A 182 -3.28 4.75 9.53
CA ILE A 182 -4.39 4.24 10.35
C ILE A 182 -5.52 5.26 10.43
N LEU A 183 -5.21 6.51 10.80
CA LEU A 183 -6.22 7.56 10.90
C LEU A 183 -6.85 7.85 9.53
N GLY A 184 -6.03 7.91 8.49
CA GLY A 184 -6.45 8.12 7.11
C GLY A 184 -7.43 7.04 6.64
N GLY A 185 -7.12 5.76 6.87
CA GLY A 185 -8.01 4.65 6.53
C GLY A 185 -9.37 4.74 7.21
N LEU A 186 -9.41 5.13 8.50
CA LEU A 186 -10.67 5.32 9.22
C LEU A 186 -11.48 6.51 8.67
N VAL A 187 -10.82 7.65 8.48
CA VAL A 187 -11.47 8.89 8.01
C VAL A 187 -11.95 8.74 6.56
N PHE A 188 -11.07 8.35 5.65
CA PHE A 188 -11.39 8.24 4.22
C PHE A 188 -12.22 7.00 3.90
N GLY A 189 -12.13 5.93 4.68
CA GLY A 189 -13.08 4.82 4.63
C GLY A 189 -14.50 5.28 4.97
N TRP A 190 -14.66 6.02 6.08
CA TRP A 190 -15.95 6.61 6.44
C TRP A 190 -16.47 7.59 5.39
N VAL A 191 -15.61 8.46 4.85
CA VAL A 191 -15.98 9.38 3.75
C VAL A 191 -16.40 8.60 2.51
N ALA A 192 -15.70 7.52 2.15
CA ALA A 192 -16.00 6.71 0.99
C ALA A 192 -17.40 6.09 1.08
N ASP A 193 -17.75 5.57 2.25
CA ASP A 193 -19.05 4.95 2.50
C ASP A 193 -20.18 5.97 2.60
N ARG A 194 -19.91 7.17 3.16
CA ARG A 194 -20.96 8.18 3.35
C ARG A 194 -21.18 9.09 2.15
N TYR A 195 -20.11 9.48 1.45
CA TYR A 195 -20.13 10.51 0.40
C TYR A 195 -19.78 9.98 -0.98
N GLY A 196 -19.23 8.77 -1.09
CA GLY A 196 -18.85 8.15 -2.35
C GLY A 196 -17.34 8.01 -2.49
N ARG A 197 -16.93 7.21 -3.47
CA ARG A 197 -15.53 6.80 -3.66
C ARG A 197 -14.72 7.94 -4.26
N ILE A 198 -15.32 8.74 -5.15
CA ILE A 198 -14.64 9.86 -5.80
C ILE A 198 -14.32 11.00 -4.81
N PRO A 199 -15.25 11.51 -3.98
CA PRO A 199 -14.91 12.51 -2.96
C PRO A 199 -13.83 12.04 -1.98
N ALA A 200 -13.87 10.76 -1.55
CA ALA A 200 -12.85 10.20 -0.68
C ALA A 200 -11.47 10.15 -1.37
N LEU A 201 -11.43 9.69 -2.63
CA LEU A 201 -10.22 9.66 -3.45
C LEU A 201 -9.61 11.05 -3.65
N VAL A 202 -10.43 12.06 -3.95
CA VAL A 202 -9.94 13.43 -4.10
C VAL A 202 -9.44 13.97 -2.76
N GLY A 203 -10.23 13.84 -1.70
CA GLY A 203 -9.88 14.34 -0.38
C GLY A 203 -8.57 13.75 0.15
N THR A 204 -8.38 12.43 0.01
CA THR A 204 -7.19 11.76 0.50
C THR A 204 -5.93 12.15 -0.28
N ASN A 205 -6.03 12.24 -1.62
CA ASN A 205 -4.92 12.69 -2.45
C ASN A 205 -4.57 14.16 -2.20
N MET A 206 -5.55 15.02 -1.86
CA MET A 206 -5.28 16.42 -1.50
C MET A 206 -4.55 16.55 -0.17
N VAL A 207 -4.88 15.73 0.83
CA VAL A 207 -4.12 15.69 2.08
C VAL A 207 -2.68 15.22 1.83
N GLY A 208 -2.49 14.20 1.00
CA GLY A 208 -1.17 13.73 0.58
C GLY A 208 -0.37 14.79 -0.17
N PHE A 209 -0.99 15.49 -1.14
CA PHE A 209 -0.39 16.61 -1.87
C PHE A 209 0.08 17.72 -0.92
N ILE A 210 -0.80 18.21 -0.03
CA ILE A 210 -0.46 19.30 0.89
C ILE A 210 0.66 18.88 1.84
N GLY A 211 0.56 17.71 2.48
CA GLY A 211 1.59 17.22 3.39
C GLY A 211 2.93 16.97 2.68
N GLY A 212 2.88 16.46 1.45
CA GLY A 212 4.05 16.15 0.64
C GLY A 212 4.83 17.39 0.22
N ILE A 213 4.12 18.41 -0.32
CA ILE A 213 4.71 19.71 -0.66
C ILE A 213 5.21 20.43 0.60
N ALA A 214 4.45 20.43 1.68
CA ALA A 214 4.85 21.06 2.94
C ALA A 214 6.14 20.47 3.51
N THR A 215 6.43 19.19 3.24
CA THR A 215 7.63 18.53 3.75
C THR A 215 8.92 19.14 3.21
N ALA A 216 8.92 19.66 1.99
CA ALA A 216 10.11 20.31 1.41
C ALA A 216 10.56 21.55 2.20
N PHE A 217 9.68 22.13 3.02
CA PHE A 217 9.95 23.31 3.83
C PHE A 217 10.26 22.98 5.30
N CYS A 218 10.28 21.69 5.67
CA CYS A 218 10.57 21.29 7.05
C CYS A 218 12.06 21.45 7.38
N THR A 219 12.32 21.97 8.57
CA THR A 219 13.68 22.18 9.12
C THR A 219 13.87 21.53 10.48
N THR A 220 12.82 20.92 11.04
CA THR A 220 12.87 20.26 12.35
C THR A 220 12.19 18.90 12.28
N PHE A 221 12.62 17.98 13.15
CA PHE A 221 12.05 16.63 13.23
C PHE A 221 10.52 16.64 13.40
N TRP A 222 9.97 17.51 14.25
CA TRP A 222 8.53 17.54 14.54
C TRP A 222 7.70 18.10 13.37
N THR A 223 8.20 19.13 12.69
CA THR A 223 7.52 19.68 11.50
C THR A 223 7.54 18.66 10.35
N PHE A 224 8.67 17.99 10.16
CA PHE A 224 8.78 16.87 9.23
C PHE A 224 7.80 15.76 9.58
N SER A 225 7.81 15.28 10.82
CA SER A 225 6.95 14.18 11.28
C SER A 225 5.47 14.48 11.14
N LEU A 226 5.04 15.73 11.40
CA LEU A 226 3.66 16.15 11.16
C LEU A 226 3.30 16.10 9.68
N CYS A 227 4.18 16.58 8.79
CA CYS A 227 3.93 16.49 7.36
C CYS A 227 3.89 15.04 6.87
N ARG A 228 4.77 14.18 7.41
CA ARG A 228 4.76 12.73 7.15
C ARG A 228 3.51 12.04 7.65
N PHE A 229 2.97 12.45 8.79
CA PHE A 229 1.68 11.99 9.29
C PHE A 229 0.56 12.30 8.27
N LEU A 230 0.51 13.53 7.75
CA LEU A 230 -0.47 13.92 6.72
C LEU A 230 -0.30 13.12 5.43
N VAL A 231 0.93 12.95 4.94
CA VAL A 231 1.22 12.10 3.78
C VAL A 231 0.79 10.66 4.05
N GLY A 232 1.05 10.15 5.26
CA GLY A 232 0.62 8.84 5.73
C GLY A 232 -0.90 8.67 5.69
N MET A 233 -1.69 9.69 6.05
CA MET A 233 -3.16 9.63 5.92
C MET A 233 -3.63 9.35 4.48
N ALA A 234 -2.82 9.70 3.47
CA ALA A 234 -3.11 9.46 2.07
C ALA A 234 -2.64 8.09 1.56
N PHE A 235 -1.66 7.45 2.23
CA PHE A 235 -0.92 6.30 1.73
C PHE A 235 -1.78 5.21 1.09
N ASP A 236 -2.61 4.50 1.87
CA ASP A 236 -3.41 3.39 1.31
C ASP A 236 -4.59 3.91 0.47
N ASN A 237 -5.18 5.02 0.89
CA ASN A 237 -6.45 5.51 0.36
C ASN A 237 -6.31 6.18 -1.02
N CYS A 238 -5.12 6.69 -1.35
CA CYS A 238 -4.86 7.40 -2.60
C CYS A 238 -5.05 6.51 -3.84
N PHE A 239 -4.89 5.19 -3.71
CA PHE A 239 -5.15 4.20 -4.75
C PHE A 239 -6.38 3.34 -4.47
N THR A 240 -6.59 2.93 -3.21
CA THR A 240 -7.64 1.96 -2.84
C THR A 240 -9.03 2.38 -3.30
N MET A 241 -9.38 3.67 -3.24
CA MET A 241 -10.70 4.15 -3.67
C MET A 241 -10.93 4.00 -5.17
N MET A 242 -9.91 4.32 -5.98
CA MET A 242 -9.96 4.13 -7.43
C MET A 242 -9.98 2.63 -7.76
N TYR A 243 -9.15 1.85 -7.07
CA TYR A 243 -9.09 0.39 -7.24
C TYR A 243 -10.44 -0.29 -7.00
N ILE A 244 -11.10 0.00 -5.87
CA ILE A 244 -12.43 -0.53 -5.55
C ILE A 244 -13.44 -0.13 -6.63
N LEU A 245 -13.47 1.15 -6.99
CA LEU A 245 -14.41 1.68 -8.00
C LEU A 245 -14.28 0.95 -9.33
N VAL A 246 -13.05 0.73 -9.81
CA VAL A 246 -12.83 0.00 -11.08
C VAL A 246 -13.30 -1.45 -10.96
N LEU A 247 -13.00 -2.14 -9.85
CA LEU A 247 -13.43 -3.53 -9.65
C LEU A 247 -14.94 -3.71 -9.48
N GLU A 248 -15.65 -2.67 -9.05
CA GLU A 248 -17.12 -2.66 -9.03
C GLU A 248 -17.69 -2.62 -10.45
N TYR A 249 -17.01 -2.02 -11.43
CA TYR A 249 -17.49 -1.95 -12.82
C TYR A 249 -17.04 -3.08 -13.74
N VAL A 250 -16.04 -3.84 -13.31
CA VAL A 250 -15.53 -4.98 -14.06
C VAL A 250 -16.32 -6.22 -13.70
N GLY A 251 -16.74 -6.96 -14.73
CA GLY A 251 -17.48 -8.20 -14.57
C GLY A 251 -16.69 -9.26 -13.77
N PRO A 252 -17.37 -10.17 -13.07
CA PRO A 252 -16.72 -11.15 -12.17
C PRO A 252 -15.58 -11.94 -12.81
N ARG A 253 -15.70 -12.29 -14.10
CA ARG A 253 -14.69 -13.04 -14.86
C ARG A 253 -13.35 -12.31 -15.02
N TRP A 254 -13.36 -10.98 -15.14
CA TRP A 254 -12.16 -10.17 -15.37
C TRP A 254 -11.64 -9.50 -14.09
N ARG A 255 -12.37 -9.64 -12.97
CA ARG A 255 -12.05 -8.99 -11.71
C ARG A 255 -10.66 -9.42 -11.18
N THR A 256 -10.32 -10.71 -11.27
CA THR A 256 -8.98 -11.22 -10.90
C THR A 256 -7.88 -10.61 -11.77
N PHE A 257 -8.08 -10.54 -13.09
CA PHE A 257 -7.13 -9.95 -14.02
C PHE A 257 -6.89 -8.47 -13.73
N VAL A 258 -7.97 -7.68 -13.65
CA VAL A 258 -7.90 -6.22 -13.45
C VAL A 258 -7.29 -5.87 -12.09
N ALA A 259 -7.64 -6.63 -11.04
CA ALA A 259 -7.08 -6.49 -9.70
C ALA A 259 -5.55 -6.61 -9.73
N ASN A 260 -5.04 -7.77 -10.16
CA ASN A 260 -3.62 -8.07 -10.05
C ASN A 260 -2.78 -7.35 -11.13
N MET A 261 -3.27 -7.22 -12.37
CA MET A 261 -2.51 -6.54 -13.44
C MET A 261 -2.33 -5.05 -13.20
N SER A 262 -3.25 -4.41 -12.46
CA SER A 262 -3.06 -3.01 -12.07
C SER A 262 -1.82 -2.83 -11.18
N ILE A 263 -1.57 -3.77 -10.26
CA ILE A 263 -0.40 -3.78 -9.40
C ILE A 263 0.82 -4.23 -10.20
N ALA A 264 0.72 -5.39 -10.87
CA ALA A 264 1.79 -5.99 -11.65
C ALA A 264 2.45 -5.00 -12.62
N ILE A 265 1.65 -4.21 -13.34
CA ILE A 265 2.16 -3.31 -14.37
C ILE A 265 2.37 -1.91 -13.79
N PHE A 266 1.34 -1.30 -13.19
CA PHE A 266 1.39 0.13 -12.88
C PHE A 266 2.17 0.41 -11.60
N PHE A 267 1.90 -0.33 -10.52
CA PHE A 267 2.62 -0.17 -9.25
C PHE A 267 4.08 -0.57 -9.41
N THR A 268 4.36 -1.73 -10.01
CA THR A 268 5.73 -2.20 -10.26
C THR A 268 6.54 -1.19 -11.06
N PHE A 269 5.98 -0.65 -12.14
CA PHE A 269 6.68 0.34 -12.95
C PHE A 269 6.95 1.63 -12.17
N ALA A 270 5.96 2.12 -11.41
CA ALA A 270 6.11 3.31 -10.57
C ALA A 270 7.15 3.14 -9.45
N ALA A 271 7.17 1.98 -8.80
CA ALA A 271 8.14 1.63 -7.77
C ALA A 271 9.55 1.47 -8.36
N SER A 272 9.66 0.82 -9.52
CA SER A 272 10.94 0.55 -10.18
C SER A 272 11.64 1.82 -10.68
N VAL A 273 10.87 2.84 -11.10
CA VAL A 273 11.42 4.11 -11.59
C VAL A 273 11.81 5.08 -10.47
N LEU A 274 11.21 4.95 -9.27
CA LEU A 274 11.42 5.89 -8.16
C LEU A 274 12.89 6.05 -7.71
N PRO A 275 13.71 4.99 -7.57
CA PRO A 275 15.11 5.13 -7.18
C PRO A 275 15.90 5.99 -8.17
N TRP A 276 15.61 5.85 -9.47
CA TRP A 276 16.27 6.62 -10.53
C TRP A 276 15.82 8.08 -10.54
N ILE A 277 14.56 8.35 -10.19
CA ILE A 277 14.08 9.72 -9.97
C ILE A 277 14.81 10.34 -8.77
N ALA A 278 15.00 9.59 -7.67
CA ALA A 278 15.74 10.06 -6.51
C ALA A 278 17.19 10.42 -6.87
N LEU A 279 17.88 9.58 -7.64
CA LEU A 279 19.24 9.85 -8.15
C LEU A 279 19.29 11.03 -9.12
N ALA A 280 18.34 11.13 -10.04
CA ALA A 280 18.33 12.20 -11.04
C ALA A 280 18.03 13.58 -10.41
N VAL A 281 17.19 13.60 -9.37
CA VAL A 281 16.85 14.83 -8.64
C VAL A 281 17.95 15.20 -7.64
N ALA A 282 18.56 14.21 -6.97
CA ALA A 282 19.67 14.37 -6.02
C ALA A 282 19.42 15.44 -4.92
N ASP A 283 18.15 15.64 -4.55
CA ASP A 283 17.74 16.59 -3.51
C ASP A 283 16.44 16.07 -2.87
N TRP A 284 16.47 15.83 -1.56
CA TRP A 284 15.35 15.23 -0.83
C TRP A 284 14.09 16.11 -0.80
N LYS A 285 14.25 17.44 -0.83
CA LYS A 285 13.14 18.40 -0.84
C LYS A 285 12.47 18.39 -2.20
N MET A 286 13.27 18.45 -3.27
CA MET A 286 12.77 18.37 -4.64
C MET A 286 12.15 17.01 -4.94
N LEU A 287 12.69 15.92 -4.38
CA LEU A 287 12.11 14.59 -4.50
C LEU A 287 10.71 14.54 -3.86
N CYS A 288 10.53 15.12 -2.66
CA CYS A 288 9.21 15.24 -2.03
C CYS A 288 8.22 16.01 -2.93
N ILE A 289 8.66 17.10 -3.56
CA ILE A 289 7.83 17.87 -4.48
C ILE A 289 7.50 17.04 -5.72
N ALA A 290 8.48 16.40 -6.35
CA ALA A 290 8.32 15.62 -7.57
C ALA A 290 7.34 14.45 -7.38
N THR A 291 7.38 13.79 -6.23
CA THR A 291 6.50 12.64 -5.94
C THR A 291 5.12 13.06 -5.44
N SER A 292 5.01 14.23 -4.83
CA SER A 292 3.74 14.71 -4.25
C SER A 292 2.93 15.60 -5.20
N ALA A 293 3.59 16.39 -6.07
CA ALA A 293 2.91 17.33 -6.96
C ALA A 293 1.88 16.66 -7.90
N PRO A 294 2.16 15.47 -8.48
CA PRO A 294 1.20 14.80 -9.36
C PRO A 294 -0.12 14.41 -8.69
N LEU A 295 -0.19 14.30 -7.35
CA LEU A 295 -1.44 14.00 -6.62
C LEU A 295 -2.53 15.05 -6.87
N ILE A 296 -2.17 16.28 -7.27
CA ILE A 296 -3.12 17.33 -7.65
C ILE A 296 -4.02 16.92 -8.83
N ILE A 297 -3.54 16.02 -9.69
CA ILE A 297 -4.30 15.48 -10.82
C ILE A 297 -5.58 14.78 -10.34
N SER A 298 -5.61 14.28 -9.11
CA SER A 298 -6.83 13.69 -8.53
C SER A 298 -8.01 14.65 -8.53
N LEU A 299 -7.80 15.98 -8.49
CA LEU A 299 -8.89 16.95 -8.63
C LEU A 299 -9.66 16.76 -9.93
N LEU A 300 -9.01 16.35 -11.02
CA LEU A 300 -9.63 16.15 -12.34
C LEU A 300 -10.51 14.90 -12.42
N THR A 301 -10.40 13.98 -11.45
CA THR A 301 -11.09 12.68 -11.47
C THR A 301 -12.62 12.76 -11.63
N PRO A 302 -13.36 13.63 -10.93
CA PRO A 302 -14.82 13.71 -11.03
C PRO A 302 -15.35 14.04 -12.45
N TRP A 303 -14.50 14.60 -13.32
CA TRP A 303 -14.88 14.91 -14.70
C TRP A 303 -14.77 13.70 -15.64
N PHE A 304 -13.89 12.74 -15.34
CA PHE A 304 -13.59 11.61 -16.23
C PHE A 304 -14.13 10.27 -15.72
N VAL A 305 -14.12 10.09 -14.39
CA VAL A 305 -14.49 8.85 -13.72
C VAL A 305 -15.86 9.03 -13.05
N PRO A 306 -16.83 8.14 -13.32
CA PRO A 306 -18.14 8.21 -12.70
C PRO A 306 -18.06 7.70 -11.26
N GLU A 307 -18.94 8.20 -10.40
CA GLU A 307 -19.08 7.66 -9.05
C GLU A 307 -19.63 6.22 -9.08
N SER A 308 -19.19 5.39 -8.12
CA SER A 308 -19.60 3.99 -7.98
C SER A 308 -21.12 3.78 -8.10
N ALA A 309 -21.52 3.01 -9.11
CA ALA A 309 -22.92 2.64 -9.30
C ALA A 309 -23.42 1.76 -8.15
N ARG A 310 -22.56 0.89 -7.59
CA ARG A 310 -22.89 0.04 -6.44
C ARG A 310 -23.16 0.87 -5.19
N TRP A 311 -22.32 1.88 -4.94
CA TRP A 311 -22.55 2.84 -3.85
C TRP A 311 -23.81 3.68 -4.09
N LEU A 312 -24.05 4.13 -5.32
CA LEU A 312 -25.28 4.88 -5.63
C LEU A 312 -26.53 4.05 -5.34
N VAL A 313 -26.52 2.76 -5.66
CA VAL A 313 -27.60 1.83 -5.32
C VAL A 313 -27.75 1.71 -3.81
N SER A 314 -26.67 1.50 -3.04
CA SER A 314 -26.75 1.40 -1.57
C SER A 314 -27.17 2.70 -0.88
N GLN A 315 -27.09 3.84 -1.56
CA GLN A 315 -27.61 5.13 -1.10
C GLN A 315 -29.02 5.45 -1.61
N GLY A 316 -29.71 4.48 -2.23
CA GLY A 316 -31.06 4.67 -2.78
C GLY A 316 -31.14 5.53 -4.04
N LYS A 317 -30.00 5.85 -4.68
CA LYS A 317 -29.92 6.69 -5.89
C LYS A 317 -29.90 5.83 -7.16
N VAL A 318 -30.85 4.92 -7.29
CA VAL A 318 -30.89 3.88 -8.33
C VAL A 318 -30.93 4.49 -9.74
N GLU A 319 -31.68 5.57 -9.96
CA GLU A 319 -31.79 6.20 -11.27
C GLU A 319 -30.47 6.81 -11.75
N LYS A 320 -29.64 7.30 -10.81
CA LYS A 320 -28.29 7.79 -11.13
C LYS A 320 -27.38 6.64 -11.53
N ALA A 321 -27.46 5.51 -10.82
CA ALA A 321 -26.72 4.30 -11.18
C ALA A 321 -27.10 3.82 -12.59
N ILE A 322 -28.40 3.69 -12.89
CA ILE A 322 -28.89 3.29 -14.23
C ILE A 322 -28.39 4.26 -15.32
N ARG A 323 -28.37 5.57 -15.05
CA ARG A 323 -27.84 6.56 -16.00
C ARG A 323 -26.35 6.32 -16.33
N ILE A 324 -25.55 5.96 -15.34
CA ILE A 324 -24.14 5.61 -15.54
C ILE A 324 -24.03 4.32 -16.37
N LEU A 325 -24.80 3.30 -16.02
CA LEU A 325 -24.79 2.03 -16.75
C LEU A 325 -25.23 2.19 -18.21
N ARG A 326 -26.23 3.04 -18.49
CA ARG A 326 -26.62 3.42 -19.87
C ARG A 326 -25.52 4.17 -20.63
N LYS A 327 -24.69 4.96 -19.93
CA LYS A 327 -23.49 5.57 -20.55
C LYS A 327 -22.50 4.48 -20.96
N PHE A 328 -22.34 3.44 -20.14
CA PHE A 328 -21.41 2.34 -20.42
C PHE A 328 -21.92 1.51 -21.59
N GLU A 329 -23.21 1.18 -21.61
CA GLU A 329 -23.89 0.51 -22.73
C GLU A 329 -23.59 1.23 -24.06
N LYS A 330 -23.80 2.55 -24.11
CA LYS A 330 -23.53 3.37 -25.30
C LYS A 330 -22.08 3.33 -25.76
N ILE A 331 -21.13 3.40 -24.83
CA ILE A 331 -19.68 3.42 -25.15
C ILE A 331 -19.19 2.02 -25.54
N ASN A 332 -19.66 0.99 -24.85
CA ASN A 332 -19.32 -0.40 -25.14
C ASN A 332 -20.04 -0.95 -26.37
N LYS A 333 -21.03 -0.21 -26.90
CA LYS A 333 -21.88 -0.60 -28.03
C LYS A 333 -22.63 -1.90 -27.77
N THR A 334 -22.98 -2.16 -26.52
CA THR A 334 -23.89 -3.24 -26.13
C THR A 334 -25.34 -2.76 -26.22
N LYS A 335 -26.29 -3.68 -26.26
CA LYS A 335 -27.73 -3.39 -26.19
C LYS A 335 -28.32 -4.21 -25.06
N ILE A 336 -28.86 -3.52 -24.07
CA ILE A 336 -29.50 -4.12 -22.91
C ILE A 336 -31.00 -3.89 -23.04
N GLU A 337 -31.80 -4.94 -22.84
CA GLU A 337 -33.25 -4.77 -22.88
C GLU A 337 -33.72 -3.90 -21.72
N GLU A 338 -34.66 -2.99 -22.02
CA GLU A 338 -35.24 -2.08 -21.01
C GLU A 338 -35.98 -2.85 -19.89
N SER A 339 -36.46 -4.06 -20.19
CA SER A 339 -37.01 -5.00 -19.21
C SER A 339 -36.02 -5.32 -18.10
N LEU A 340 -34.74 -5.51 -18.44
CA LEU A 340 -33.68 -5.87 -17.50
C LEU A 340 -33.33 -4.69 -16.57
N TYR A 341 -33.32 -3.46 -17.10
CA TYR A 341 -33.15 -2.27 -16.26
C TYR A 341 -34.30 -2.10 -15.26
N LYS A 342 -35.54 -2.40 -15.66
CA LYS A 342 -36.70 -2.36 -14.77
C LYS A 342 -36.65 -3.46 -13.70
N GLU A 343 -36.25 -4.67 -14.09
CA GLU A 343 -36.06 -5.78 -13.13
C GLU A 343 -35.00 -5.43 -12.09
N PHE A 344 -33.87 -4.87 -12.54
CA PHE A 344 -32.82 -4.35 -11.66
C PHE A 344 -33.32 -3.26 -10.71
N GLU A 345 -34.10 -2.29 -11.21
CA GLU A 345 -34.67 -1.21 -10.41
C GLU A 345 -35.62 -1.73 -9.33
N VAL A 346 -36.50 -2.68 -9.67
CA VAL A 346 -37.43 -3.33 -8.74
C VAL A 346 -36.67 -4.12 -7.67
N SER A 347 -35.64 -4.89 -8.07
CA SER A 347 -34.79 -5.67 -7.16
C SER A 347 -34.08 -4.75 -6.15
N CYS A 348 -33.47 -3.66 -6.62
CA CYS A 348 -32.79 -2.69 -5.77
C CYS A 348 -33.76 -2.03 -4.77
N THR A 349 -34.94 -1.63 -5.23
CA THR A 349 -35.95 -0.99 -4.37
C THR A 349 -36.43 -1.94 -3.27
N LYS A 350 -36.61 -3.22 -3.60
CA LYS A 350 -36.97 -4.24 -2.62
C LYS A 350 -35.88 -4.42 -1.56
N ALA A 351 -34.62 -4.54 -1.98
CA ALA A 351 -33.49 -4.67 -1.06
C ALA A 351 -33.35 -3.47 -0.11
N LEU A 352 -33.52 -2.25 -0.62
CA LEU A 352 -33.45 -1.03 0.19
C LEU A 352 -34.57 -0.93 1.23
N ASN A 353 -35.80 -1.34 0.87
CA ASN A 353 -36.92 -1.36 1.81
C ASN A 353 -36.70 -2.39 2.94
N GLU A 354 -36.10 -3.54 2.61
CA GLU A 354 -35.70 -4.56 3.60
C GLU A 354 -34.56 -4.05 4.50
N GLU A 355 -33.62 -3.27 3.96
CA GLU A 355 -32.55 -2.62 4.72
C GLU A 355 -33.06 -1.50 5.63
N GLU A 356 -33.98 -0.62 5.19
CA GLU A 356 -34.57 0.42 6.05
C GLU A 356 -35.34 -0.17 7.25
N SER A 357 -35.90 -1.36 7.08
CA SER A 357 -36.57 -2.08 8.17
C SER A 357 -35.59 -2.60 9.24
N ASN A 358 -34.30 -2.74 8.88
CA ASN A 358 -33.23 -3.19 9.75
C ASN A 358 -32.34 -2.01 10.20
N LYS A 359 -32.03 -1.96 11.50
CA LYS A 359 -31.35 -0.82 12.16
C LYS A 359 -30.05 -0.40 11.49
N ASN A 360 -29.74 0.90 11.59
CA ASN A 360 -28.43 1.50 11.27
C ASN A 360 -27.27 0.64 11.81
N TYR A 361 -26.50 0.04 10.91
CA TYR A 361 -25.35 -0.76 11.24
C TYR A 361 -24.15 0.13 11.61
N SER A 362 -23.42 -0.26 12.65
CA SER A 362 -22.16 0.35 13.07
C SER A 362 -20.98 -0.58 12.77
N VAL A 363 -19.76 -0.04 12.72
CA VAL A 363 -18.52 -0.83 12.58
C VAL A 363 -18.39 -1.88 13.70
N LEU A 364 -18.94 -1.59 14.89
CA LEU A 364 -18.96 -2.54 16.01
C LEU A 364 -19.83 -3.77 15.74
N ASP A 365 -20.82 -3.68 14.84
CA ASP A 365 -21.67 -4.81 14.48
C ASP A 365 -20.91 -5.90 13.71
N LEU A 366 -19.76 -5.58 13.08
CA LEU A 366 -18.88 -6.58 12.47
C LEU A 366 -18.35 -7.59 13.51
N PHE A 367 -18.22 -7.18 14.77
CA PHE A 367 -17.77 -8.04 15.87
C PHE A 367 -18.92 -8.67 16.65
N ARG A 368 -20.16 -8.29 16.34
CA ARG A 368 -21.35 -8.72 17.10
C ARG A 368 -21.76 -10.14 16.77
N THR A 369 -21.74 -10.53 15.50
CA THR A 369 -22.07 -11.91 15.11
C THR A 369 -20.82 -12.79 15.12
N PRO A 370 -20.90 -14.04 15.63
CA PRO A 370 -19.72 -14.90 15.78
C PRO A 370 -19.06 -15.23 14.44
N ARG A 371 -19.84 -15.31 13.35
CA ARG A 371 -19.34 -15.57 12.00
C ARG A 371 -18.54 -14.38 11.46
N LEU A 372 -19.09 -13.16 11.50
CA LEU A 372 -18.38 -11.95 11.04
C LEU A 372 -17.15 -11.68 11.90
N ARG A 373 -17.25 -11.81 13.22
CA ARG A 373 -16.12 -11.67 14.14
C ARG A 373 -14.98 -12.62 13.80
N LYS A 374 -15.27 -13.90 13.50
CA LYS A 374 -14.24 -14.88 13.11
C LYS A 374 -13.56 -14.48 11.80
N ILE A 375 -14.33 -14.02 10.81
CA ILE A 375 -13.78 -13.56 9.52
C ILE A 375 -12.91 -12.32 9.73
N MET A 376 -13.37 -11.34 10.50
CA MET A 376 -12.63 -10.12 10.78
C MET A 376 -11.32 -10.37 11.51
N LEU A 377 -11.33 -11.17 12.58
CA LEU A 377 -10.10 -11.52 13.30
C LEU A 377 -9.10 -12.24 12.40
N LEU A 378 -9.58 -13.17 11.55
CA LEU A 378 -8.73 -13.88 10.61
C LEU A 378 -8.14 -12.95 9.55
N LEU A 379 -8.93 -12.01 9.01
CA LEU A 379 -8.44 -11.01 8.07
C LEU A 379 -7.39 -10.09 8.72
N ILE A 380 -7.63 -9.61 9.94
CA ILE A 380 -6.66 -8.80 10.68
C ILE A 380 -5.34 -9.55 10.84
N VAL A 381 -5.36 -10.80 11.30
CA VAL A 381 -4.14 -11.59 11.50
C VAL A 381 -3.40 -11.85 10.18
N ILE A 382 -4.13 -12.19 9.11
CA ILE A 382 -3.52 -12.42 7.79
C ILE A 382 -2.88 -11.13 7.26
N TRP A 383 -3.59 -10.01 7.32
CA TRP A 383 -3.06 -8.72 6.85
C TRP A 383 -1.85 -8.28 7.68
N MET A 384 -1.90 -8.43 9.02
CA MET A 384 -0.73 -8.13 9.86
C MET A 384 0.49 -8.97 9.48
N ALA A 385 0.31 -10.27 9.22
CA ALA A 385 1.40 -11.14 8.81
C ALA A 385 1.98 -10.76 7.44
N ILE A 386 1.12 -10.45 6.47
CA ILE A 386 1.53 -10.01 5.12
C ILE A 386 2.27 -8.68 5.22
N SER A 387 1.68 -7.67 5.87
CA SER A 387 2.29 -6.35 6.02
C SER A 387 3.64 -6.41 6.72
N LEU A 388 3.76 -7.16 7.82
CA LEU A 388 5.03 -7.32 8.54
C LEU A 388 6.12 -7.94 7.65
N THR A 389 5.74 -8.96 6.88
CA THR A 389 6.67 -9.67 5.98
C THR A 389 7.11 -8.75 4.84
N PHE A 390 6.15 -8.11 4.18
CA PHE A 390 6.40 -7.19 3.06
C PHE A 390 7.24 -5.98 3.47
N ASP A 391 6.83 -5.24 4.52
CA ASP A 391 7.61 -4.10 5.04
C ASP A 391 8.99 -4.53 5.51
N GLY A 392 9.09 -5.71 6.14
CA GLY A 392 10.35 -6.28 6.59
C GLY A 392 11.31 -6.53 5.43
N HIS A 393 10.84 -7.13 4.33
CA HIS A 393 11.65 -7.36 3.13
C HIS A 393 12.06 -6.07 2.46
N VAL A 394 11.11 -5.16 2.19
CA VAL A 394 11.36 -3.87 1.53
C VAL A 394 12.43 -3.07 2.27
N ARG A 395 12.35 -3.00 3.61
CA ARG A 395 13.27 -2.19 4.42
C ARG A 395 14.62 -2.84 4.62
N ASN A 396 14.68 -4.16 4.55
CA ASN A 396 15.94 -4.90 4.67
C ASN A 396 16.72 -4.98 3.36
N VAL A 397 16.19 -4.44 2.24
CA VAL A 397 16.92 -4.40 0.95
C VAL A 397 18.28 -3.71 1.08
N GLY A 398 18.38 -2.68 1.93
CA GLY A 398 19.64 -1.96 2.16
C GLY A 398 20.73 -2.77 2.88
N SER A 399 20.40 -3.85 3.59
CA SER A 399 21.40 -4.63 4.33
C SER A 399 22.16 -5.65 3.47
N LEU A 400 21.84 -5.72 2.17
CA LEU A 400 22.49 -6.62 1.23
C LEU A 400 23.92 -6.18 0.82
N GLY A 401 24.37 -4.98 1.24
CA GLY A 401 25.71 -4.46 0.93
C GLY A 401 25.92 -4.14 -0.56
N LEU A 402 24.81 -4.03 -1.31
CA LEU A 402 24.77 -3.67 -2.72
C LEU A 402 24.19 -2.27 -2.87
N ASP A 403 24.37 -1.67 -4.05
CA ASP A 403 23.75 -0.40 -4.39
C ASP A 403 22.23 -0.46 -4.14
N ILE A 404 21.75 0.38 -3.22
CA ILE A 404 20.35 0.33 -2.77
C ILE A 404 19.39 0.67 -3.91
N PHE A 405 19.76 1.59 -4.80
CA PHE A 405 18.91 2.02 -5.90
C PHE A 405 18.66 0.89 -6.89
N LEU A 406 19.72 0.19 -7.30
CA LEU A 406 19.65 -0.99 -8.15
C LEU A 406 18.92 -2.14 -7.47
N THR A 407 19.26 -2.43 -6.21
CA THR A 407 18.68 -3.56 -5.47
C THR A 407 17.19 -3.35 -5.24
N PHE A 408 16.76 -2.13 -4.90
CA PHE A 408 15.35 -1.76 -4.78
C PHE A 408 14.63 -1.86 -6.14
N THR A 409 15.25 -1.41 -7.24
CA THR A 409 14.67 -1.57 -8.57
C THR A 409 14.49 -3.04 -8.94
N ILE A 410 15.49 -3.89 -8.71
CA ILE A 410 15.40 -5.33 -8.99
C ILE A 410 14.27 -5.95 -8.16
N ALA A 411 14.23 -5.67 -6.85
CA ALA A 411 13.17 -6.15 -5.97
C ALA A 411 11.78 -5.71 -6.46
N SER A 412 11.62 -4.43 -6.83
CA SER A 412 10.37 -3.90 -7.37
C SER A 412 9.97 -4.60 -8.67
N VAL A 413 10.91 -4.84 -9.59
CA VAL A 413 10.65 -5.53 -10.86
C VAL A 413 10.15 -6.97 -10.64
N THR A 414 10.51 -7.63 -9.53
CA THR A 414 10.02 -8.99 -9.24
C THR A 414 8.52 -9.07 -8.95
N GLU A 415 7.86 -7.94 -8.63
CA GLU A 415 6.41 -7.88 -8.46
C GLU A 415 5.67 -8.18 -9.78
N PHE A 416 6.20 -7.73 -10.93
CA PHE A 416 5.57 -7.97 -12.22
C PHE A 416 5.39 -9.46 -12.56
N PRO A 417 6.44 -10.31 -12.57
CA PRO A 417 6.26 -11.74 -12.81
C PRO A 417 5.49 -12.43 -11.67
N ALA A 418 5.62 -11.99 -10.43
CA ALA A 418 4.90 -12.57 -9.29
C ALA A 418 3.38 -12.37 -9.40
N ASP A 419 2.92 -11.14 -9.63
CA ASP A 419 1.50 -10.82 -9.80
C ASP A 419 0.93 -11.37 -11.11
N THR A 420 1.75 -11.45 -12.16
CA THR A 420 1.38 -12.11 -13.41
C THR A 420 1.13 -13.59 -13.20
N PHE A 421 2.04 -14.28 -12.51
CA PHE A 421 1.86 -15.67 -12.13
C PHE A 421 0.62 -15.86 -11.25
N LEU A 422 0.43 -14.99 -10.24
CA LEU A 422 -0.73 -15.01 -9.37
C LEU A 422 -2.03 -14.91 -10.17
N THR A 423 -2.09 -14.02 -11.16
CA THR A 423 -3.28 -13.81 -12.00
C THR A 423 -3.72 -15.09 -12.72
N PHE A 424 -2.78 -15.89 -13.23
CA PHE A 424 -3.11 -17.14 -13.93
C PHE A 424 -3.51 -18.28 -12.98
N VAL A 425 -2.97 -18.30 -11.77
CA VAL A 425 -3.14 -19.43 -10.84
C VAL A 425 -4.24 -19.19 -9.81
N LEU A 426 -4.62 -17.93 -9.54
CA LEU A 426 -5.57 -17.56 -8.50
C LEU A 426 -6.92 -18.28 -8.63
N ASP A 427 -7.44 -18.31 -9.85
CA ASP A 427 -8.74 -18.91 -10.14
C ASP A 427 -8.67 -20.45 -10.21
N LEU A 428 -7.46 -21.03 -10.31
CA LEU A 428 -7.24 -22.48 -10.37
C LEU A 428 -7.04 -23.10 -8.98
N TRP A 429 -6.14 -22.53 -8.18
CA TRP A 429 -5.75 -23.09 -6.86
C TRP A 429 -6.52 -22.46 -5.71
N GLY A 430 -7.22 -21.36 -5.97
CA GLY A 430 -7.99 -20.63 -4.99
C GLY A 430 -7.11 -19.80 -4.05
N ARG A 431 -7.72 -18.76 -3.49
CA ARG A 431 -7.04 -17.72 -2.69
C ARG A 431 -6.38 -18.26 -1.43
N ARG A 432 -6.99 -19.24 -0.76
CA ARG A 432 -6.52 -19.79 0.53
C ARG A 432 -5.15 -20.47 0.41
N TRP A 433 -4.99 -21.35 -0.59
CA TRP A 433 -3.76 -22.13 -0.75
C TRP A 433 -2.62 -21.28 -1.28
N LEU A 434 -2.92 -20.32 -2.17
CA LEU A 434 -1.93 -19.38 -2.66
C LEU A 434 -1.40 -18.47 -1.54
N ALA A 435 -2.28 -17.90 -0.72
CA ALA A 435 -1.86 -17.09 0.43
C ALA A 435 -1.03 -17.90 1.45
N PHE A 436 -1.44 -19.14 1.76
CA PHE A 436 -0.66 -19.98 2.67
C PHE A 436 0.69 -20.38 2.07
N GLY A 437 0.71 -20.82 0.82
CA GLY A 437 1.91 -21.26 0.12
C GLY A 437 2.95 -20.15 -0.03
N SER A 438 2.54 -18.96 -0.46
CA SER A 438 3.45 -17.81 -0.60
C SER A 438 4.07 -17.40 0.74
N MET A 439 3.27 -17.36 1.82
CA MET A 439 3.77 -17.03 3.15
C MET A 439 4.76 -18.07 3.70
N VAL A 440 4.49 -19.37 3.48
CA VAL A 440 5.41 -20.44 3.89
C VAL A 440 6.73 -20.36 3.11
N ILE A 441 6.66 -20.20 1.79
CA ILE A 441 7.83 -20.06 0.93
C ILE A 441 8.65 -18.83 1.30
N SER A 442 7.99 -17.70 1.53
CA SER A 442 8.61 -16.46 1.99
C SER A 442 9.33 -16.64 3.33
N GLY A 443 8.70 -17.34 4.29
CA GLY A 443 9.33 -17.69 5.57
C GLY A 443 10.56 -18.58 5.42
N ILE A 444 10.52 -19.59 4.54
CA ILE A 444 11.68 -20.46 4.25
C ILE A 444 12.83 -19.63 3.67
N PHE A 445 12.57 -18.78 2.66
CA PHE A 445 13.61 -17.94 2.08
C PHE A 445 14.19 -16.92 3.07
N SER A 446 13.35 -16.38 3.95
CA SER A 446 13.80 -15.47 5.00
C SER A 446 14.72 -16.17 6.01
N LEU A 447 14.42 -17.42 6.37
CA LEU A 447 15.31 -18.23 7.21
C LEU A 447 16.62 -18.59 6.49
N LEU A 448 16.56 -18.93 5.20
CA LEU A 448 17.75 -19.21 4.40
C LEU A 448 18.66 -17.98 4.28
N ALA A 449 18.09 -16.78 4.16
CA ALA A 449 18.86 -15.53 4.12
C ALA A 449 19.72 -15.33 5.37
N THR A 450 19.30 -15.82 6.55
CA THR A 450 20.10 -15.72 7.77
C THR A 450 21.36 -16.61 7.76
N ALA A 451 21.39 -17.63 6.90
CA ALA A 451 22.56 -18.49 6.72
C ALA A 451 23.59 -17.91 5.73
N VAL A 452 23.24 -16.85 4.99
CA VAL A 452 24.15 -16.17 4.07
C VAL A 452 25.06 -15.23 4.89
N PRO A 453 26.40 -15.38 4.82
CA PRO A 453 27.30 -14.48 5.51
C PRO A 453 27.15 -13.06 4.93
N TYR A 454 27.14 -12.04 5.81
CA TYR A 454 27.15 -10.64 5.38
C TYR A 454 28.32 -10.43 4.40
N GLY A 455 27.99 -9.94 3.19
CA GLY A 455 29.01 -9.49 2.24
C GLY A 455 29.86 -8.43 2.93
N LYS A 456 31.18 -8.62 2.89
CA LYS A 456 32.15 -7.65 3.40
C LYS A 456 32.23 -6.43 2.52
#